data_AF-A0A959Z781-F1
#
_entry.id   AF-A0A959Z781-F1
#
_cell.length_a   1.000
_cell.length_b   1.000
_cell.length_c   1.000
_cell.angle_alpha   90.00
_cell.angle_beta   90.00
_cell.angle_gamma   90.00
#
_symmetry.space_group_name_H-M   'P 1'
#
loop_
_entity.id
_entity.type
_entity.pdbx_description
1 polymer ?
#
loop_
_entity_poly.entity_id
_entity_poly.type
_entity_poly.pdbx_seq_one_letter_code
_entity_poly.pdbx_strand_id
1 'polypeptide(L)'
;AQEISENKALRLGKAHEKGNYLELKKAKKKGIYNSHDAVASEMDLYNNQIGIEIGLQYPEASREELKLLITEAILSGKMMVIKKNEKGEFLDENGDTIPKEKLIGIWETDKVLVKSDYR
;
A
#
# COMPACT_ATOMS: atom_id res chain seq x y z
N ALA A 1 -6.37 15.84 -24.35
CA ALA A 1 -5.93 15.51 -22.98
C ALA A 1 -4.66 16.31 -22.70
N GLN A 2 -4.50 16.89 -21.51
CA GLN A 2 -3.35 17.73 -21.20
C GLN A 2 -2.19 16.83 -20.74
N GLU A 3 -1.14 16.73 -21.56
CA GLU A 3 0.04 15.90 -21.29
C GLU A 3 0.73 16.37 -20.01
N ILE A 4 0.64 15.54 -18.97
CA ILE A 4 1.39 15.72 -17.73
C ILE A 4 2.76 15.09 -17.97
N SER A 5 3.80 15.92 -18.01
CA SER A 5 5.17 15.42 -18.13
C SER A 5 5.57 14.59 -16.90
N GLU A 6 6.41 13.58 -17.10
CA GLU A 6 6.96 12.65 -16.11
C GLU A 6 7.34 13.33 -14.78
N ASN A 7 8.10 14.41 -14.86
CA ASN A 7 8.54 15.18 -13.69
C ASN A 7 7.37 15.79 -12.91
N LYS A 8 6.27 16.16 -13.57
CA LYS A 8 5.04 16.64 -12.90
C LYS A 8 4.28 15.49 -12.24
N ALA A 9 4.17 14.33 -12.87
CA ALA A 9 3.52 13.16 -12.25
C ALA A 9 4.26 12.71 -10.98
N LEU A 10 5.59 12.62 -11.06
CA LEU A 10 6.46 12.33 -9.90
C LEU A 10 6.38 13.41 -8.81
N ARG A 11 6.36 14.70 -9.18
CA ARG A 11 6.19 15.78 -8.20
C ARG A 11 4.80 15.77 -7.56
N LEU A 12 3.77 15.44 -8.34
CA LEU A 12 2.40 15.34 -7.86
C LEU A 12 2.26 14.16 -6.89
N GLY A 13 2.82 12.99 -7.23
CA GLY A 13 2.90 11.84 -6.34
C GLY A 13 3.64 12.16 -5.04
N LYS A 14 4.85 12.73 -5.12
CA LYS A 14 5.62 13.17 -3.94
C LYS A 14 4.88 14.23 -3.10
N ALA A 15 4.13 15.12 -3.73
CA ALA A 15 3.33 16.13 -3.03
C ALA A 15 2.09 15.53 -2.34
N HIS A 16 1.42 14.57 -2.98
CA HIS A 16 0.33 13.79 -2.40
C HIS A 16 0.83 12.94 -1.23
N GLU A 17 1.97 12.26 -1.37
CA GLU A 17 2.58 11.48 -0.28
C GLU A 17 3.05 12.34 0.89
N LYS A 18 3.66 13.49 0.61
CA LYS A 18 3.98 14.46 1.67
C LYS A 18 2.72 15.00 2.34
N GLY A 19 1.63 15.17 1.59
CA GLY A 19 0.30 15.49 2.09
C GLY A 19 -0.24 14.42 3.04
N ASN A 20 -0.23 13.16 2.60
CA ASN A 20 -0.64 12.00 3.39
C ASN A 20 0.23 11.83 4.65
N TYR A 21 1.56 12.00 4.56
CA TYR A 21 2.47 11.96 5.70
C TYR A 21 2.16 13.07 6.72
N LEU A 22 1.86 14.29 6.24
CA LEU A 22 1.48 15.41 7.10
C LEU A 22 0.07 15.25 7.68
N GLU A 23 -0.88 14.67 6.95
CA GLU A 23 -2.20 14.31 7.45
C GLU A 23 -2.13 13.21 8.49
N LEU A 24 -1.31 12.19 8.27
CA LEU A 24 -1.00 11.13 9.22
C LEU A 24 -0.37 11.70 10.50
N LYS A 25 0.57 12.64 10.37
CA LYS A 25 1.16 13.36 11.50
C LYS A 25 0.14 14.26 12.23
N LYS A 26 -0.82 14.86 11.51
CA LYS A 26 -1.93 15.65 12.09
C LYS A 26 -3.01 14.77 12.73
N ALA A 27 -3.31 13.61 12.16
CA ALA A 27 -4.25 12.62 12.69
C ALA A 27 -3.71 12.02 13.98
N LYS A 28 -2.39 11.69 14.03
CA LYS A 28 -1.67 11.35 15.27
C LYS A 28 -1.81 12.44 16.34
N LYS A 29 -1.73 13.72 15.97
CA LYS A 29 -1.84 14.86 16.91
C LYS A 29 -3.27 15.13 17.39
N LYS A 30 -4.28 14.58 16.71
CA LYS A 30 -5.71 14.77 17.00
C LYS A 30 -6.37 13.55 17.65
N GLY A 31 -5.63 12.45 17.88
CA GLY A 31 -6.17 11.24 18.49
C GLY A 31 -7.31 10.59 17.69
N ILE A 32 -7.34 10.80 16.38
CA ILE A 32 -8.36 10.22 15.50
C ILE A 32 -7.86 8.84 15.04
N TYR A 33 -8.53 7.81 15.53
CA TYR A 33 -8.23 6.40 15.26
C TYR A 33 -9.06 5.92 14.06
N ASN A 34 -8.55 6.11 12.86
CA ASN A 34 -9.09 5.44 11.68
C ASN A 34 -8.45 4.04 11.55
N SER A 35 -9.14 3.15 10.84
CA SER A 35 -8.75 1.75 10.55
C SER A 35 -7.44 1.58 9.75
N HIS A 36 -6.65 2.65 9.58
CA HIS A 36 -5.36 2.64 8.91
C HIS A 36 -4.26 2.57 9.96
N ASP A 37 -3.66 1.40 10.09
CA ASP A 37 -2.43 1.19 10.84
C ASP A 37 -1.19 1.56 10.00
N ALA A 38 -0.03 1.66 10.67
CA ALA A 38 1.24 1.99 10.04
C ALA A 38 1.61 1.01 8.92
N VAL A 39 1.30 -0.27 9.14
CA VAL A 39 1.66 -1.39 8.25
C VAL A 39 0.88 -1.32 6.95
N ALA A 40 -0.42 -1.05 7.00
CA ALA A 40 -1.26 -0.80 5.83
C ALA A 40 -0.81 0.44 5.05
N SER A 41 -0.38 1.50 5.76
CA SER A 41 0.14 2.70 5.12
C SER A 41 1.45 2.43 4.37
N GLU A 42 2.34 1.61 4.93
CA GLU A 42 3.59 1.18 4.28
C GLU A 42 3.32 0.31 3.05
N MET A 43 2.37 -0.63 3.15
CA MET A 43 1.91 -1.45 2.02
C MET A 43 1.40 -0.58 0.86
N ASP A 44 0.53 0.38 1.16
CA ASP A 44 -0.06 1.25 0.14
C ASP A 44 1.01 2.10 -0.56
N LEU A 45 1.95 2.68 0.20
CA LEU A 45 3.06 3.44 -0.38
C LEU A 45 3.92 2.58 -1.31
N TYR A 46 4.28 1.38 -0.87
CA TYR A 46 5.07 0.45 -1.69
C TYR A 46 4.35 0.07 -2.98
N ASN A 47 3.08 -0.36 -2.88
CA ASN A 47 2.30 -0.79 -4.03
C ASN A 47 2.03 0.36 -5.02
N ASN A 48 1.81 1.57 -4.51
CA ASN A 48 1.66 2.77 -5.35
C ASN A 48 2.95 3.08 -6.12
N GLN A 49 4.11 2.95 -5.48
CA GLN A 49 5.40 3.15 -6.14
C GLN A 49 5.63 2.15 -7.29
N ILE A 50 5.29 0.88 -7.08
CA ILE A 50 5.34 -0.16 -8.13
C ILE A 50 4.34 0.16 -9.26
N GLY A 51 3.13 0.60 -8.92
CA GLY A 51 2.13 1.00 -9.91
C GLY A 51 2.58 2.17 -10.78
N ILE A 52 3.24 3.17 -10.19
CA ILE A 52 3.85 4.30 -10.92
C ILE A 52 4.97 3.79 -11.84
N GLU A 53 5.84 2.91 -11.35
CA GLU A 53 6.93 2.34 -12.15
C GLU A 53 6.40 1.60 -13.38
N ILE A 54 5.35 0.78 -13.21
CA ILE A 54 4.69 0.09 -14.33
C ILE A 54 4.10 1.09 -15.33
N GLY A 55 3.41 2.13 -14.85
CA GLY A 55 2.87 3.16 -15.73
C GLY A 55 3.94 3.94 -16.49
N LEU A 56 5.13 4.12 -15.91
CA LEU A 56 6.27 4.78 -16.56
C LEU A 56 6.98 3.86 -17.56
N GLN A 57 7.08 2.56 -17.28
CA GLN A 57 7.67 1.57 -18.19
C GLN A 57 6.80 1.35 -19.43
N TYR A 58 5.48 1.50 -19.31
CA TYR A 58 4.51 1.26 -20.39
C TYR A 58 3.60 2.49 -20.62
N PRO A 59 4.14 3.61 -21.13
CA PRO A 59 3.39 4.87 -21.26
C PRO A 59 2.23 4.81 -22.27
N GLU A 60 2.33 3.95 -23.28
CA GLU A 60 1.30 3.75 -24.32
C GLU A 60 0.34 2.60 -23.98
N ALA A 61 0.51 1.94 -22.84
CA ALA A 61 -0.36 0.82 -22.47
C ALA A 61 -1.78 1.32 -22.24
N SER A 62 -2.73 0.62 -22.86
CA SER A 62 -4.15 0.79 -22.59
C SER A 62 -4.48 0.43 -21.14
N ARG A 63 -5.66 0.83 -20.69
CA ARG A 63 -6.16 0.48 -19.35
C ARG A 63 -6.24 -1.04 -19.14
N GLU A 64 -6.49 -1.82 -20.19
CA GLU A 64 -6.55 -3.28 -20.12
C GLU A 64 -5.16 -3.90 -19.96
N GLU A 65 -4.19 -3.40 -20.71
CA GLU A 65 -2.79 -3.83 -20.59
C GLU A 65 -2.20 -3.46 -19.23
N LEU A 66 -2.47 -2.26 -18.72
CA LEU A 66 -2.06 -1.86 -17.36
C LEU A 66 -2.67 -2.77 -16.28
N LYS A 67 -3.93 -3.19 -16.42
CA LYS A 67 -4.54 -4.16 -15.50
C LYS A 67 -3.83 -5.51 -15.54
N LEU A 68 -3.45 -5.98 -16.73
CA LEU A 68 -2.71 -7.23 -16.89
C LEU A 68 -1.32 -7.14 -16.25
N LEU A 69 -0.58 -6.05 -16.50
CA LEU A 69 0.74 -5.80 -15.93
C LEU A 69 0.70 -5.72 -14.39
N ILE A 70 -0.31 -5.05 -13.84
CA ILE A 70 -0.50 -4.99 -12.38
C ILE A 70 -0.86 -6.36 -11.82
N THR A 71 -1.71 -7.12 -12.52
CA THR A 71 -2.07 -8.48 -12.11
C THR A 71 -0.85 -9.39 -12.11
N GLU A 72 0.01 -9.29 -13.13
CA GLU A 72 1.28 -10.01 -13.19
C GLU A 72 2.23 -9.58 -12.06
N ALA A 73 2.30 -8.29 -11.73
CA ALA A 73 3.08 -7.79 -10.60
C ALA A 73 2.59 -8.38 -9.26
N ILE A 74 1.28 -8.52 -9.07
CA ILE A 74 0.70 -9.17 -7.91
C ILE A 74 1.06 -10.66 -7.90
N LEU A 75 0.86 -11.37 -8.99
CA LEU A 75 1.11 -12.82 -9.07
C LEU A 75 2.60 -13.19 -8.97
N SER A 76 3.50 -12.29 -9.37
CA SER A 76 4.95 -12.48 -9.30
C SER A 76 5.57 -12.07 -7.96
N GLY A 77 4.77 -11.63 -6.98
CA GLY A 77 5.28 -11.24 -5.68
C GLY A 77 5.97 -9.87 -5.65
N LYS A 78 5.81 -9.05 -6.70
CA LYS A 78 6.36 -7.70 -6.77
C LYS A 78 5.61 -6.69 -5.91
N MET A 79 4.41 -7.02 -5.44
CA MET A 79 3.63 -6.20 -4.54
C MET A 79 3.68 -6.76 -3.11
N MET A 80 3.32 -5.93 -2.14
CA MET A 80 3.23 -6.32 -0.73
C MET A 80 1.78 -6.45 -0.32
N VAL A 81 1.51 -7.40 0.58
CA VAL A 81 0.20 -7.63 1.18
C VAL A 81 0.36 -7.88 2.67
N ILE A 82 -0.67 -7.56 3.44
CA ILE A 82 -0.68 -7.89 4.87
C ILE A 82 -0.96 -9.39 5.02
N LYS A 83 -0.10 -10.06 5.78
CA LYS A 83 -0.19 -11.50 6.08
C LYS A 83 -1.51 -11.82 6.76
N LYS A 84 -2.26 -12.77 6.19
CA LYS A 84 -3.53 -13.25 6.72
C LYS A 84 -3.60 -14.77 6.66
N ASN A 85 -4.40 -15.36 7.52
CA ASN A 85 -4.76 -16.77 7.40
C ASN A 85 -5.90 -16.98 6.37
N GLU A 86 -6.22 -18.24 6.09
CA GLU A 86 -7.31 -18.63 5.17
C GLU A 86 -8.69 -18.09 5.60
N LYS A 87 -8.87 -17.78 6.89
CA LYS A 87 -10.09 -17.18 7.44
C LYS A 87 -10.14 -15.65 7.30
N GLY A 88 -9.08 -15.04 6.75
CA GLY A 88 -8.94 -13.60 6.57
C GLY A 88 -8.51 -12.84 7.83
N GLU A 89 -8.07 -13.55 8.88
CA GLU A 89 -7.56 -12.95 10.11
C GLU A 89 -6.10 -12.55 9.95
N PHE A 90 -5.70 -11.43 10.54
CA PHE A 90 -4.32 -10.92 10.46
C PHE A 90 -3.38 -11.77 11.29
N LEU A 91 -2.20 -12.05 10.73
CA LEU A 91 -1.14 -12.81 11.39
C LEU A 91 0.04 -11.92 11.75
N ASP A 92 0.71 -12.26 12.84
CA ASP A 92 1.97 -11.65 13.24
C ASP A 92 3.20 -12.33 12.57
N GLU A 93 4.40 -11.93 13.00
CA GLU A 93 5.68 -12.47 12.50
C GLU A 93 5.80 -13.97 12.76
N ASN A 94 5.27 -14.44 13.89
CA ASN A 94 5.29 -15.84 14.31
C ASN A 94 4.22 -16.68 13.60
N GLY A 95 3.24 -16.02 12.95
CA GLY A 95 2.09 -16.68 12.34
C GLY A 95 0.90 -16.87 13.29
N ASP A 96 0.92 -16.20 14.44
CA ASP A 96 -0.17 -16.19 15.39
C ASP A 96 -1.25 -15.18 14.98
N THR A 97 -2.51 -15.53 15.22
CA THR A 97 -3.65 -14.65 14.92
C THR A 97 -3.67 -13.45 15.86
N ILE A 98 -3.72 -12.24 15.31
CA ILE A 98 -3.81 -11.01 16.10
C ILE A 98 -5.26 -10.77 16.52
N PRO A 99 -5.56 -10.69 17.83
CA PRO A 99 -6.89 -10.37 18.32
C PRO A 99 -7.38 -9.01 17.81
N LYS A 100 -8.66 -8.91 17.43
CA LYS A 100 -9.24 -7.66 16.91
C LYS A 100 -9.13 -6.50 17.90
N GLU A 101 -9.15 -6.76 19.21
CA GLU A 101 -8.99 -5.70 20.21
C GLU A 101 -7.61 -5.04 20.13
N LYS A 102 -6.57 -5.77 19.71
CA LYS A 102 -5.21 -5.24 19.50
C LYS A 102 -5.03 -4.50 18.18
N LEU A 103 -6.07 -4.45 17.35
CA LEU A 103 -6.03 -3.77 16.05
C LEU A 103 -6.84 -2.47 16.05
N ILE A 104 -7.74 -2.28 17.02
CA ILE A 104 -8.61 -1.11 17.10
C ILE A 104 -7.91 -0.01 17.87
N GLY A 105 -7.67 1.12 17.22
CA GLY A 105 -7.08 2.30 17.88
C GLY A 105 -5.57 2.21 18.14
N ILE A 106 -4.89 1.26 17.50
CA ILE A 106 -3.43 1.09 17.64
C ILE A 106 -2.77 1.47 16.30
N TRP A 107 -1.81 2.38 16.37
CA TRP A 107 -1.05 2.83 15.19
C TRP A 107 -0.01 1.80 14.74
N GLU A 108 0.74 1.25 15.69
CA GLU A 108 1.76 0.22 15.46
C GLU A 108 1.18 -1.12 15.87
N THR A 109 0.65 -1.84 14.88
CA THR A 109 0.10 -3.19 15.07
C THR A 109 1.16 -4.23 14.75
N ASP A 110 1.05 -5.42 15.34
CA ASP A 110 1.92 -6.57 15.05
C ASP A 110 1.69 -7.19 13.65
N LYS A 111 0.98 -6.50 12.75
CA LYS A 111 0.72 -6.95 11.39
C LYS A 111 2.03 -7.01 10.61
N VAL A 112 2.13 -7.99 9.71
CA VAL A 112 3.32 -8.20 8.91
C VAL A 112 3.04 -8.02 7.43
N LEU A 113 3.95 -7.33 6.75
CA LEU A 113 3.97 -7.28 5.29
C LEU A 113 4.73 -8.48 4.73
N VAL A 114 4.10 -9.15 3.78
CA VAL A 114 4.68 -10.24 3.01
C VAL A 114 4.51 -9.93 1.54
N LYS A 115 5.32 -10.57 0.70
CA LYS A 115 5.15 -10.46 -0.75
C LYS A 115 3.80 -11.02 -1.17
N SER A 116 3.23 -10.51 -2.24
CA SER A 116 1.92 -10.93 -2.74
C SER A 116 1.88 -12.38 -3.24
N ASP A 117 3.02 -13.01 -3.48
CA ASP A 117 3.16 -14.42 -3.85
C ASP A 117 3.37 -15.37 -2.65
N TYR A 118 3.28 -14.86 -1.42
CA TYR A 118 3.44 -15.69 -0.23
C TYR A 118 2.43 -16.86 -0.22
N ARG A 119 2.94 -18.05 0.09
CA ARG A 119 2.18 -19.29 0.25
C ARG A 119 2.36 -19.82 1.66
#